data_AF-A0A4Y6KR14-F1
#
_entry.id   AF-A0A4Y6KR14-F1
#
_cell.length_a   1.000
_cell.length_b   1.000
_cell.length_c   1.000
_cell.angle_alpha   90.00
_cell.angle_beta   90.00
_cell.angle_gamma   90.00
#
_symmetry.space_group_name_H-M   'P 1'
#
loop_
_entity.id
_entity.type
_entity.pdbx_description
1 polymer ?
#
loop_
_entity_poly.entity_id
_entity_poly.type
_entity_poly.pdbx_seq_one_letter_code
_entity_poly.pdbx_strand_id
1 'polypeptide(L)'
;MLTLENGSKLLALYDEMAQAARANDWNRLAALGTDADVVRKAASGDIRPMNTLTPQDQEKLAMTIRRILDLEREIREHAEPALESTRKLLSSSVRGRNVRDAYGSAGF
;
A
#
# COMPACT_ATOMS: atom_id res chain seq x y z
N MET A 1 -13.23 9.55 13.89
CA MET A 1 -13.90 10.57 13.06
C MET A 1 -13.14 10.81 11.77
N LEU A 2 -13.80 10.85 10.61
CA LEU A 2 -13.16 11.33 9.37
C LEU A 2 -13.14 12.87 9.37
N THR A 3 -12.31 13.45 10.23
CA THR A 3 -12.10 14.90 10.27
C THR A 3 -11.10 15.32 9.18
N LEU A 4 -11.08 16.62 8.86
CA LEU A 4 -10.09 17.20 7.95
C LEU A 4 -8.65 16.86 8.40
N GLU A 5 -8.41 16.84 9.71
CA GLU A 5 -7.14 16.48 10.33
C GLU A 5 -6.75 15.02 10.03
N ASN A 6 -7.67 14.07 10.22
CA ASN A 6 -7.41 12.66 9.91
C ASN A 6 -7.25 12.42 8.40
N GLY A 7 -7.97 13.17 7.56
CA GLY A 7 -7.75 13.18 6.11
C GLY A 7 -6.35 13.65 5.74
N SER A 8 -5.86 14.72 6.35
CA SER A 8 -4.50 15.24 6.12
C SER A 8 -3.41 14.27 6.61
N LYS A 9 -3.61 13.62 7.77
CA LYS A 9 -2.70 12.59 8.28
C LYS A 9 -2.63 11.38 7.35
N LEU A 10 -3.78 10.90 6.87
CA LEU A 10 -3.82 9.83 5.88
C LEU A 10 -3.10 10.26 4.60
N LEU A 11 -3.33 11.47 4.09
CA LEU A 11 -2.67 11.95 2.90
C LEU A 11 -1.14 11.95 3.03
N ALA A 12 -0.61 12.40 4.18
CA ALA A 12 0.83 12.38 4.45
C ALA A 12 1.39 10.94 4.48
N LEU A 13 0.68 10.01 5.12
CA LEU A 13 1.07 8.59 5.13
C LEU A 13 1.09 7.99 3.72
N TYR A 14 0.09 8.31 2.89
CA TYR A 14 0.03 7.83 1.50
C TYR A 14 1.12 8.43 0.61
N ASP A 15 1.53 9.68 0.86
CA ASP A 15 2.66 10.29 0.16
C ASP A 15 3.98 9.59 0.52
N GLU A 16 4.20 9.31 1.81
CA GLU A 16 5.36 8.54 2.26
C GLU A 16 5.35 7.10 1.70
N MET A 17 4.18 6.48 1.59
CA MET A 17 4.06 5.16 0.96
C MET A 17 4.42 5.21 -0.53
N ALA A 18 3.99 6.23 -1.27
CA ALA A 18 4.38 6.41 -2.67
C ALA A 18 5.90 6.60 -2.80
N GLN A 19 6.52 7.38 -1.92
CA GLN A 19 7.98 7.53 -1.88
C GLN A 19 8.70 6.21 -1.57
N ALA A 20 8.21 5.43 -0.60
CA ALA A 20 8.76 4.11 -0.29
C ALA A 20 8.62 3.14 -1.48
N ALA A 21 7.49 3.17 -2.19
CA ALA A 21 7.27 2.37 -3.39
C ALA A 21 8.25 2.75 -4.52
N ARG A 22 8.48 4.06 -4.75
CA ARG A 22 9.48 4.56 -5.72
C ARG A 22 10.90 4.13 -5.36
N ALA A 23 11.23 4.12 -4.06
CA ALA A 23 12.52 3.69 -3.54
C ALA A 23 12.69 2.16 -3.48
N ASN A 24 11.66 1.37 -3.82
CA ASN A 24 11.60 -0.08 -3.64
C ASN A 24 11.81 -0.54 -2.17
N ASP A 25 11.49 0.33 -1.20
CA ASP A 25 11.58 0.01 0.23
C ASP A 25 10.29 -0.64 0.71
N TRP A 26 10.16 -1.94 0.40
CA TRP A 26 8.96 -2.72 0.68
C TRP A 26 8.69 -2.93 2.17
N ASN A 27 9.74 -2.95 3.00
CA ASN A 27 9.59 -3.08 4.45
C ASN A 27 8.98 -1.81 5.04
N ARG A 28 9.50 -0.64 4.63
CA ARG A 28 8.93 0.65 5.04
C ARG A 28 7.51 0.83 4.52
N LEU A 29 7.24 0.42 3.29
CA LEU A 29 5.89 0.44 2.71
C LEU A 29 4.89 -0.38 3.56
N ALA A 30 5.29 -1.57 4.03
CA ALA A 30 4.43 -2.42 4.86
C ALA A 30 4.16 -1.83 6.25
N ALA A 31 5.17 -1.22 6.88
CA ALA A 31 5.01 -0.52 8.15
C ALA A 31 4.03 0.66 8.03
N LEU A 32 4.24 1.52 7.02
CA LEU A 32 3.36 2.66 6.75
C LEU A 32 1.92 2.26 6.44
N GLY A 33 1.72 1.13 5.73
CA GLY A 33 0.38 0.59 5.47
C GLY A 33 -0.35 0.15 6.74
N THR A 34 0.38 -0.37 7.73
CA THR A 34 -0.18 -0.72 9.04
C THR A 34 -0.62 0.52 9.80
N ASP A 35 0.22 1.56 9.81
CA ASP A 35 -0.10 2.84 10.46
C ASP A 35 -1.32 3.52 9.81
N ALA A 36 -1.41 3.48 8.47
CA ALA A 36 -2.57 3.98 7.74
C ALA A 36 -3.86 3.21 8.06
N ASP A 37 -3.80 1.89 8.26
CA ASP A 37 -4.94 1.07 8.66
C ASP A 37 -5.43 1.43 10.07
N VAL A 38 -4.52 1.69 11.02
CA VAL A 38 -4.88 2.16 12.37
C VAL A 38 -5.62 3.49 12.30
N VAL A 39 -5.09 4.47 11.54
CA VAL A 39 -5.73 5.78 11.39
C VAL A 39 -7.09 5.65 10.70
N ARG A 40 -7.20 4.81 9.68
CA ARG A 40 -8.45 4.55 8.96
C ARG A 40 -9.50 3.92 9.87
N LYS A 41 -9.14 2.91 10.66
CA LYS A 41 -10.05 2.26 11.63
C LYS A 41 -10.53 3.24 12.70
N ALA A 42 -9.64 4.07 13.24
CA ALA A 42 -9.99 5.12 14.18
C ALA A 42 -10.90 6.20 13.55
N ALA A 43 -10.74 6.47 12.26
CA ALA A 43 -11.60 7.39 11.53
C ALA A 43 -13.03 6.82 11.35
N SER A 44 -13.14 5.54 10.99
CA SER A 44 -14.41 4.82 10.72
C SER A 44 -15.32 4.62 11.94
N GLY A 45 -14.79 4.66 13.16
CA GLY A 45 -15.57 4.46 14.39
C GLY A 45 -16.52 5.62 14.74
N ASP A 46 -16.44 6.76 14.03
CA ASP A 46 -17.18 7.98 14.37
C ASP A 46 -17.55 8.74 13.08
N ILE A 47 -18.47 8.13 12.32
CA ILE A 47 -19.00 8.68 11.07
C ILE A 47 -20.11 9.67 11.44
N ARG A 48 -19.76 10.95 11.59
CA ARG A 48 -20.78 12.00 11.58
C ARG A 48 -21.34 12.16 10.17
N PRO A 49 -22.66 12.41 10.01
CA PRO A 49 -23.23 12.65 8.71
C PRO A 49 -22.56 13.86 8.06
N MET A 50 -22.16 13.71 6.80
CA MET A 50 -21.46 14.71 5.97
C MET A 50 -22.21 16.06 5.92
N ASN A 51 -23.52 16.02 6.18
CA ASN A 51 -24.43 17.16 6.28
C ASN A 51 -24.16 18.10 7.47
N THR A 52 -23.22 17.76 8.36
CA THR A 52 -22.77 18.61 9.48
C THR A 52 -21.53 19.44 9.14
N LEU A 53 -20.91 19.20 7.99
CA LEU A 53 -19.72 19.90 7.51
C LEU A 53 -20.12 21.08 6.61
N THR A 54 -19.31 22.14 6.62
CA THR A 54 -19.49 23.25 5.67
C THR A 54 -19.21 22.76 4.24
N PRO A 55 -19.82 23.38 3.21
CA PRO A 55 -19.54 23.03 1.81
C PRO A 55 -18.04 23.07 1.47
N GLN A 56 -17.31 24.02 2.05
CA GLN A 56 -15.86 24.16 1.87
C GLN A 56 -15.08 22.98 2.46
N ASP A 57 -15.48 22.47 3.63
CA ASP A 57 -14.83 21.32 4.26
C ASP A 57 -15.15 20.02 3.52
N GLN A 58 -16.37 19.89 2.98
CA GLN A 58 -16.75 18.78 2.11
C GLN A 58 -15.89 18.74 0.84
N GLU A 59 -15.68 19.89 0.20
CA GLU A 59 -14.84 20.00 -1.00
C GLU A 59 -13.38 19.61 -0.72
N LYS A 60 -12.79 20.16 0.35
CA LYS A 60 -11.42 19.80 0.77
C LYS A 60 -11.27 18.31 1.07
N LEU A 61 -12.27 17.72 1.72
CA LEU A 61 -12.25 16.30 2.06
C LEU A 61 -12.39 15.43 0.80
N ALA A 62 -13.23 15.82 -0.15
CA ALA A 62 -13.34 15.17 -1.45
C ALA A 62 -12.02 15.25 -2.25
N MET A 63 -11.35 16.41 -2.28
CA MET A 63 -10.04 16.56 -2.90
C MET A 63 -8.99 15.66 -2.25
N THR A 64 -9.00 15.59 -0.92
CA THR A 64 -8.08 14.75 -0.14
C THR A 64 -8.26 13.28 -0.49
N ILE A 65 -9.50 12.79 -0.50
CA ILE A 65 -9.81 11.40 -0.90
C ILE A 65 -9.35 11.14 -2.33
N ARG A 66 -9.61 12.08 -3.26
CA ARG A 66 -9.19 11.93 -4.66
C ARG A 66 -7.68 11.77 -4.77
N ARG A 67 -6.91 12.56 -4.00
CA ARG A 67 -5.46 12.49 -3.99
C ARG A 67 -4.93 11.19 -3.38
N ILE A 68 -5.56 10.69 -2.32
CA ILE A 68 -5.21 9.39 -1.73
C ILE A 68 -5.41 8.26 -2.76
N LEU A 69 -6.51 8.27 -3.52
CA LEU A 69 -6.78 7.26 -4.54
C LEU A 69 -5.78 7.30 -5.71
N ASP A 70 -5.28 8.49 -6.05
CA ASP A 70 -4.24 8.69 -7.05
C ASP A 70 -2.89 8.10 -6.57
N LEU A 71 -2.51 8.40 -5.32
CA LEU A 71 -1.31 7.83 -4.69
C LEU A 71 -1.41 6.30 -4.56
N GLU A 72 -2.58 5.75 -4.23
CA GLU A 72 -2.80 4.30 -4.20
C GLU A 72 -2.61 3.63 -5.57
N ARG A 73 -2.97 4.33 -6.66
CA ARG A 73 -2.73 3.83 -8.01
C ARG A 73 -1.24 3.79 -8.31
N GLU A 74 -0.54 4.87 -8.00
CA GLU A 74 0.91 4.98 -8.20
C GLU A 74 1.68 3.90 -7.44
N ILE A 75 1.32 3.65 -6.17
CA ILE A 75 1.93 2.58 -5.36
C ILE A 75 1.75 1.21 -6.04
N ARG A 76 0.58 0.93 -6.62
CA ARG A 76 0.32 -0.34 -7.33
C ARG A 76 1.12 -0.46 -8.61
N GLU A 77 1.25 0.62 -9.38
CA GLU A 77 2.08 0.65 -10.60
C GLU A 77 3.54 0.27 -10.31
N HIS A 78 4.06 0.61 -9.13
CA HIS A 78 5.40 0.21 -8.70
C HIS A 78 5.47 -1.18 -8.05
N ALA A 79 4.46 -1.55 -7.24
CA ALA A 79 4.45 -2.81 -6.51
C ALA A 79 4.15 -4.03 -7.39
N GLU A 80 3.25 -3.92 -8.36
CA GLU A 80 2.84 -5.04 -9.22
C GLU A 80 4.02 -5.65 -10.01
N PRO A 81 4.86 -4.87 -10.70
CA PRO A 81 6.03 -5.41 -11.40
C PRO A 81 7.06 -6.05 -10.47
N ALA A 82 7.27 -5.48 -9.29
CA ALA A 82 8.21 -6.00 -8.29
C ALA A 82 7.75 -7.34 -7.73
N LEU A 83 6.45 -7.48 -7.45
CA LEU A 83 5.84 -8.73 -7.00
C LEU A 83 5.91 -9.81 -8.09
N GLU A 84 5.61 -9.46 -9.34
CA GLU A 84 5.69 -10.42 -10.46
C GLU A 84 7.13 -10.89 -10.71
N SER A 85 8.10 -9.97 -10.63
CA SER A 85 9.53 -10.32 -10.75
C SER A 85 9.99 -11.23 -9.62
N THR A 86 9.57 -10.95 -8.38
CA THR A 86 9.86 -11.78 -7.21
C THR A 86 9.23 -13.17 -7.34
N ARG A 87 7.98 -13.25 -7.80
CA ARG A 87 7.28 -14.51 -8.07
C ARG A 87 8.02 -15.37 -9.08
N LYS A 88 8.48 -14.77 -10.20
CA LYS A 88 9.28 -15.47 -11.22
C LYS A 88 10.59 -16.00 -10.65
N LEU A 89 11.30 -15.18 -9.87
CA LEU A 89 12.56 -15.58 -9.23
C LEU A 89 12.36 -16.77 -8.28
N LEU A 90 11.35 -16.70 -7.42
CA LEU A 90 11.03 -17.80 -6.50
C LEU A 90 10.63 -19.08 -7.24
N SER A 91 9.80 -18.97 -8.28
CA SER A 91 9.39 -20.11 -9.12
C SER A 91 10.59 -20.77 -9.82
N SER A 92 11.51 -19.96 -10.37
CA SER A 92 12.73 -20.46 -11.01
C SER A 92 13.67 -21.16 -10.01
N SER A 93 13.78 -20.63 -8.79
CA SER A 93 14.61 -21.20 -7.71
C SER A 93 14.06 -22.52 -7.17
N VAL A 94 12.73 -22.64 -7.07
CA VAL A 94 12.06 -23.92 -6.72
C VAL A 94 12.28 -24.96 -7.82
N ARG A 95 12.11 -24.58 -9.10
CA ARG A 95 12.39 -25.48 -10.23
C ARG A 95 13.85 -25.94 -10.24
N GLY A 96 14.79 -25.05 -9.99
CA GLY A 96 16.22 -25.36 -9.90
C GLY A 96 16.56 -26.33 -8.75
N ARG A 97 15.93 -26.17 -7.59
CA ARG A 97 16.04 -27.14 -6.48
C ARG A 97 15.47 -28.49 -6.85
N ASN A 98 14.25 -28.55 -7.40
CA ASN A 98 13.63 -29.82 -7.80
C ASN A 98 14.45 -30.59 -8.85
N VAL A 99 15.05 -29.90 -9.82
CA VAL A 99 15.95 -30.54 -10.81
C VAL A 99 17.23 -31.04 -10.14
N ARG A 100 17.82 -30.25 -9.23
CA ARG A 100 19.01 -30.66 -8.48
C ARG A 100 18.72 -31.84 -7.55
N ASP A 101 17.56 -31.88 -6.93
CA ASP A 101 17.16 -32.99 -6.07
C ASP A 101 16.91 -34.26 -6.89
N ALA A 102 16.20 -34.15 -8.02
CA ALA A 102 15.86 -35.30 -8.88
C ALA A 102 17.07 -35.91 -9.62
N TYR A 103 18.02 -35.08 -10.04
CA TYR A 103 19.21 -35.55 -10.78
C TYR A 103 20.48 -35.60 -9.93
N GLY A 104 20.54 -34.86 -8.83
CA GLY A 104 21.64 -34.92 -7.86
C GLY A 104 21.56 -36.15 -6.96
N SER A 105 20.38 -36.73 -6.74
CA SER A 105 20.24 -38.05 -6.12
C SER A 105 20.56 -39.21 -7.07
N ALA A 106 20.75 -38.93 -8.36
CA ALA A 106 21.03 -39.91 -9.41
C ALA A 106 22.50 -39.88 -9.89
N GLY A 107 23.36 -39.09 -9.24
CA GLY A 107 24.81 -39.13 -9.44
C GLY A 107 25.47 -40.06 -8.43
N PHE A 108 25.92 -41.23 -8.92
CA PHE A 108 26.85 -42.23 -8.35
C PHE A 108 27.10 -42.26 -6.84
#